data_AF-A0AAW4WCT7-F1
#
_entry.id   AF-A0AAW4WCT7-F1
#
_cell.length_a   1.000
_cell.length_b   1.000
_cell.length_c   1.000
_cell.angle_alpha   90.00
_cell.angle_beta   90.00
_cell.angle_gamma   90.00
#
_symmetry.space_group_name_H-M   'P 1'
#
loop_
_entity.id
_entity.type
_entity.pdbx_description
1 polymer ?
#
loop_
_entity_poly.entity_id
_entity_poly.type
_entity_poly.pdbx_seq_one_letter_code
_entity_poly.pdbx_strand_id
1 'polypeptide(L)'
;MIIVSQNKERVLWFGRAFNALEYNEDISKKGKQEIIRHTICISDSCLEEIAEYDSKERCLAVLKDFCGAYEEECYTNEFFDQSAQAQRPATYRKNIVYQFPKK
;
A
#
# COMPACT_ATOMS: atom_id res chain seq x y z
N MET A 1 -9.27 -2.79 1.79
CA MET A 1 -9.16 -1.80 0.67
C MET A 1 -8.42 -2.43 -0.51
N ILE A 2 -8.74 -2.06 -1.76
CA ILE A 2 -8.05 -2.53 -2.97
C ILE A 2 -6.93 -1.57 -3.34
N ILE A 3 -5.75 -2.08 -3.65
CA ILE A 3 -4.63 -1.34 -4.20
C ILE A 3 -4.34 -1.83 -5.62
N VAL A 4 -4.13 -0.90 -6.55
CA VAL A 4 -3.66 -1.18 -7.91
C VAL A 4 -2.22 -0.67 -8.03
N SER A 5 -1.30 -1.57 -8.42
CA SER A 5 0.12 -1.23 -8.61
C SER A 5 0.31 -0.11 -9.63
N GLN A 6 1.45 0.58 -9.56
CA GLN A 6 1.74 1.71 -10.44
C GLN A 6 1.71 1.31 -11.93
N ASN A 7 2.17 0.09 -12.25
CA ASN A 7 2.16 -0.48 -13.60
C ASN A 7 0.80 -1.10 -14.00
N LYS A 8 -0.19 -1.12 -13.09
CA LYS A 8 -1.53 -1.70 -13.25
C LYS A 8 -1.60 -3.20 -13.51
N GLU A 9 -0.51 -3.94 -13.30
CA GLU A 9 -0.50 -5.39 -13.49
C GLU A 9 -0.99 -6.15 -12.27
N ARG A 10 -1.02 -5.51 -11.10
CA ARG A 10 -1.37 -6.14 -9.83
C ARG A 10 -2.53 -5.41 -9.15
N VAL A 11 -3.47 -6.19 -8.64
CA VAL A 11 -4.59 -5.75 -7.80
C VAL A 11 -4.50 -6.51 -6.48
N LEU A 12 -4.30 -5.78 -5.38
CA LEU A 12 -3.98 -6.33 -4.07
C LEU A 12 -5.02 -5.90 -3.03
N TRP A 13 -5.26 -6.73 -2.02
CA TRP A 13 -6.20 -6.43 -0.94
C TRP A 13 -5.47 -6.13 0.38
N PHE A 14 -5.46 -4.86 0.76
CA PHE A 14 -4.92 -4.39 2.04
C PHE A 14 -5.79 -4.88 3.21
N GLY A 15 -5.14 -5.42 4.25
CA GLY A 15 -5.76 -6.01 5.44
C GLY A 15 -6.20 -7.47 5.27
N ARG A 16 -5.89 -8.09 4.12
CA ARG A 16 -6.15 -9.52 3.86
C ARG A 16 -4.99 -10.23 3.18
N ALA A 17 -4.39 -9.60 2.16
CA ALA A 17 -3.29 -10.15 1.38
C ALA A 17 -1.93 -9.52 1.74
N PHE A 18 -1.93 -8.37 2.42
CA PHE A 18 -0.77 -7.74 3.01
C PHE A 18 -1.20 -6.73 4.07
N ASN A 19 -0.30 -6.42 4.99
CA ASN A 19 -0.61 -5.64 6.20
C ASN A 19 0.09 -4.27 6.25
N ALA A 20 1.14 -4.06 5.47
CA ALA A 20 1.89 -2.81 5.48
C ALA A 20 2.38 -2.40 4.09
N LEU A 21 2.48 -1.09 3.91
CA LEU A 21 3.18 -0.43 2.81
C LEU A 21 4.41 0.27 3.39
N GLU A 22 5.55 0.09 2.75
CA GLU A 22 6.79 0.66 3.22
C GLU A 22 7.64 1.23 2.08
N TYR A 23 8.41 2.26 2.42
CA TYR A 23 9.46 2.77 1.57
C TYR A 23 10.66 1.84 1.61
N ASN A 24 11.22 1.53 0.45
CA ASN A 24 12.47 0.79 0.33
C ASN A 24 13.46 1.54 -0.58
N GLU A 25 14.74 1.39 -0.28
CA GLU A 25 15.84 2.00 -1.04
C GLU A 25 16.79 0.89 -1.47
N ASP A 26 16.87 0.64 -2.78
CA ASP A 26 17.81 -0.34 -3.34
C ASP A 26 19.01 0.41 -3.91
N ILE A 27 20.18 0.12 -3.33
CA ILE A 27 21.46 0.71 -3.72
C ILE A 27 22.25 -0.33 -4.50
N SER A 28 22.32 -0.14 -5.81
CA SER A 28 23.10 -0.99 -6.70
C SER A 28 24.39 -0.28 -7.11
N LYS A 29 25.54 -0.95 -6.90
CA LYS A 29 26.85 -0.45 -7.34
C LYS A 29 27.25 -1.13 -8.63
N LYS A 30 27.30 -0.36 -9.72
CA LYS A 30 27.81 -0.82 -11.03
C LYS A 30 29.12 -0.09 -11.32
N GLY A 31 30.24 -0.67 -10.87
CA GLY A 31 31.56 -0.05 -10.98
C GLY A 31 31.70 1.17 -10.07
N LYS A 32 31.95 2.36 -10.65
CA LYS A 32 32.05 3.64 -9.92
C LYS A 32 30.72 4.40 -9.79
N GLN A 33 29.67 3.94 -10.47
CA GLN A 33 28.35 4.55 -10.38
C GLN A 33 27.50 3.84 -9.35
N GLU A 34 26.91 4.64 -8.45
CA GLU A 34 25.90 4.22 -7.50
C GLU A 34 24.53 4.58 -8.07
N ILE A 35 23.69 3.57 -8.26
CA ILE A 35 22.32 3.73 -8.72
C ILE A 35 21.44 3.47 -7.50
N ILE A 36 20.65 4.48 -7.14
CA ILE A 36 19.71 4.42 -6.03
C ILE A 36 18.32 4.32 -6.65
N ARG A 37 17.56 3.28 -6.29
CA ARG A 37 16.15 3.12 -6.65
C ARG A 37 15.29 3.36 -5.43
N HIS A 38 14.29 4.23 -5.58
CA HIS A 38 13.31 4.54 -4.54
C HIS A 38 12.00 3.82 -4.86
N THR A 39 11.64 2.83 -4.03
CA THR A 39 10.46 2.00 -4.25
C THR A 39 9.49 2.05 -3.08
N ILE A 40 8.23 1.74 -3.37
CA ILE A 40 7.22 1.42 -2.37
C ILE A 40 6.91 -0.06 -2.50
N CYS A 41 6.97 -0.75 -1.38
CA CYS A 41 6.78 -2.19 -1.29
C CYS A 41 5.59 -2.53 -0.39
N ILE A 42 4.97 -3.68 -0.65
CA ILE A 42 4.13 -4.36 0.32
C ILE A 42 5.03 -5.22 1.20
N SER A 43 4.77 -5.24 2.51
CA SER A 43 5.43 -6.17 3.44
C SER A 43 4.38 -7.10 4.07
N ASP A 44 4.43 -8.37 3.64
CA ASP A 44 3.69 -9.47 4.24
C ASP A 44 4.53 -10.74 4.14
N SER A 45 5.51 -10.87 5.05
CA SER A 45 6.57 -11.90 5.06
C SER A 45 7.60 -11.85 3.91
N CYS A 46 7.28 -11.21 2.78
CA CYS A 46 8.20 -10.90 1.69
C CYS A 46 8.00 -9.45 1.21
N LEU A 47 9.10 -8.77 0.91
CA LEU A 47 9.14 -7.41 0.38
C LEU A 47 8.89 -7.45 -1.13
N GLU A 48 7.72 -7.01 -1.58
CA GLU A 48 7.40 -6.95 -3.02
C GLU A 48 7.21 -5.51 -3.50
N GLU A 49 7.94 -5.11 -4.54
CA GLU A 49 7.84 -3.79 -5.16
C GLU A 49 6.50 -3.61 -5.91
N ILE A 50 5.82 -2.48 -5.67
CA ILE A 50 4.53 -2.15 -6.32
C ILE A 50 4.51 -0.78 -6.99
N ALA A 51 5.46 0.09 -6.65
CA ALA A 51 5.68 1.39 -7.28
C ALA A 51 7.14 1.82 -7.14
N GLU A 52 7.61 2.61 -8.11
CA GLU A 52 8.94 3.22 -8.10
C GLU A 52 8.80 4.71 -8.45
N TYR A 53 9.58 5.57 -7.78
CA TYR A 53 9.62 7.01 -8.04
C TYR A 53 11.05 7.53 -8.12
N ASP A 54 11.22 8.72 -8.69
CA ASP A 54 12.54 9.29 -8.95
C ASP A 54 13.26 9.77 -7.68
N SER A 55 12.53 9.95 -6.57
CA SER A 55 13.09 10.44 -5.30
C SER A 55 12.39 9.83 -4.09
N LYS A 56 13.13 9.77 -2.98
CA LYS A 56 12.61 9.40 -1.66
C LYS A 56 11.45 10.30 -1.25
N GLU A 57 11.57 11.61 -1.45
CA GLU A 57 10.54 12.60 -1.10
C GLU A 57 9.23 12.30 -1.83
N ARG A 58 9.31 11.88 -3.10
CA ARG A 58 8.13 11.49 -3.86
C ARG A 58 7.48 10.21 -3.30
N CYS A 59 8.27 9.18 -2.98
CA CYS A 59 7.74 7.98 -2.33
C CYS A 59 7.02 8.32 -1.02
N LEU A 60 7.64 9.13 -0.17
CA LEU A 60 7.08 9.52 1.12
C LEU A 60 5.82 10.39 0.97
N ALA A 61 5.77 11.28 -0.02
CA ALA A 61 4.57 12.06 -0.32
C ALA A 61 3.40 11.14 -0.73
N VAL A 62 3.65 10.15 -1.59
CA VAL A 62 2.64 9.18 -2.02
C VAL A 62 2.14 8.33 -0.84
N LEU A 63 3.04 7.90 0.05
CA LEU A 63 2.66 7.19 1.28
C LEU A 63 1.84 8.08 2.22
N LYS A 64 2.19 9.35 2.35
CA LYS A 64 1.45 10.31 3.18
C LYS A 64 0.06 10.59 2.62
N ASP A 65 -0.06 10.78 1.31
CA ASP A 65 -1.34 10.95 0.62
C ASP A 65 -2.22 9.71 0.80
N PHE A 66 -1.63 8.53 0.69
CA PHE A 66 -2.31 7.27 0.97
C PHE A 66 -2.81 7.19 2.42
N CYS A 67 -1.94 7.46 3.40
CA CYS A 67 -2.34 7.41 4.81
C CYS A 67 -3.43 8.44 5.11
N GLY A 68 -3.36 9.66 4.57
CA GLY A 68 -4.36 10.70 4.78
C GLY A 68 -5.69 10.41 4.08
N ALA A 69 -5.67 9.82 2.88
CA ALA A 69 -6.88 9.50 2.13
C ALA A 69 -7.65 8.32 2.73
N TYR A 70 -6.97 7.43 3.47
CA TYR A 70 -7.53 6.19 3.98
C TYR A 70 -7.32 5.99 5.48
N GLU A 71 -7.09 7.06 6.24
CA GLU A 71 -6.88 7.00 7.70
C GLU A 71 -8.03 6.25 8.40
N GLU A 72 -9.28 6.55 8.03
CA GLU A 72 -10.47 5.90 8.62
C GLU A 72 -10.79 4.51 8.03
N GLU A 73 -10.09 4.10 6.97
CA GLU A 73 -10.39 2.87 6.21
C GLU A 73 -9.28 1.82 6.30
N CYS A 74 -8.08 2.22 6.74
CA CYS A 74 -6.94 1.36 7.03
C CYS A 74 -6.94 0.83 8.47
N TYR A 75 -7.75 1.41 9.36
CA TYR A 75 -7.92 0.95 10.74
C TYR A 75 -9.38 0.58 10.99
N THR A 76 -9.62 -0.64 11.48
CA THR A 76 -10.93 -0.99 12.06
C THR A 76 -11.08 -0.23 13.38
N ASN A 77 -11.87 0.83 13.39
CA ASN A 77 -12.23 1.56 14.62
C ASN A 77 -13.07 0.72 15.60
N GLU A 78 -13.70 -0.34 15.10
CA GLU A 78 -14.49 -1.27 15.91
C GLU A 78 -13.76 -2.61 15.98
N PHE A 79 -13.39 -3.00 17.20
CA PHE A 79 -12.94 -4.34 17.56
C PHE A 79 -13.91 -5.37 16.95
N PHE A 80 -13.38 -6.34 16.19
CA PHE A 80 -14.17 -7.47 15.68
C PHE A 80 -14.63 -8.33 16.87
N ASP A 81 -15.79 -8.02 17.44
CA ASP A 81 -16.50 -8.94 18.34
C ASP A 81 -17.22 -9.99 17.48
N GLN A 82 -16.89 -11.26 17.70
CA GLN A 82 -17.57 -12.40 17.06
C GLN A 82 -19.09 -12.38 17.27
N SER A 83 -19.59 -11.72 18.33
CA SER A 83 -21.02 -11.57 18.59
C SER A 83 -21.74 -10.65 17.59
N ALA A 84 -21.03 -9.73 16.92
CA ALA A 84 -21.59 -8.74 16.00
C ALA A 84 -21.91 -9.30 14.60
N GLN A 85 -21.43 -10.51 14.26
CA GLN A 85 -21.69 -11.16 12.96
C GLN A 85 -23.17 -11.47 12.74
N ALA A 86 -23.94 -11.72 13.81
CA ALA A 86 -25.32 -12.20 13.71
C ALA A 86 -26.35 -11.09 13.41
N GLN A 87 -25.99 -9.80 13.54
CA GLN A 87 -26.97 -8.71 13.56
C GLN A 87 -26.79 -7.61 12.50
N ARG A 88 -25.74 -7.61 11.68
CA ARG A 88 -25.57 -6.54 10.68
C ARG A 88 -26.23 -6.92 9.34
N PRO A 89 -27.19 -6.13 8.82
CA PRO A 89 -27.54 -6.24 7.40
C PRO A 89 -26.25 -5.99 6.61
N ALA A 90 -25.99 -6.80 5.58
CA ALA A 90 -24.77 -6.69 4.78
C ALA A 90 -24.56 -5.25 4.33
N THR A 91 -23.71 -4.51 5.03
CA THR A 91 -23.36 -3.14 4.67
C THR A 91 -22.46 -3.29 3.46
N TYR A 92 -23.05 -3.18 2.26
CA TYR A 92 -22.33 -3.15 1.00
C TYR A 92 -21.52 -1.84 0.94
N ARG A 93 -20.43 -1.75 1.70
CA ARG A 93 -19.43 -0.69 1.52
C ARG A 93 -18.73 -0.99 0.20
N LYS A 94 -18.89 -0.08 -0.77
CA LYS A 94 -18.19 -0.16 -2.05
C LYS A 94 -16.69 -0.31 -1.77
N ASN A 95 -16.03 -1.28 -2.39
CA ASN A 95 -14.59 -1.45 -2.23
C ASN A 95 -13.89 -0.16 -2.61
N ILE A 96 -13.20 0.44 -1.64
CA ILE A 96 -12.35 1.61 -1.87
C ILE A 96 -11.10 1.14 -2.62
N VAL A 97 -10.80 1.81 -3.72
CA VAL A 97 -9.67 1.49 -4.61
C VAL A 97 -8.68 2.64 -4.56
N TYR A 98 -7.44 2.34 -4.21
CA TYR A 98 -6.30 3.24 -4.39
C TYR A 98 -5.49 2.79 -5.60
N GLN A 99 -5.20 3.73 -6.51
CA GLN A 99 -4.32 3.50 -7.63
C GLN A 99 -3.08 4.35 -7.47
N PHE A 100 -1.91 3.72 -7.46
CA PHE A 100 -0.65 4.45 -7.34
C PHE A 100 -0.50 5.48 -8.48
N PRO A 101 -0.08 6.72 -8.16
CA PRO A 101 0.13 7.73 -9.19
C PRO A 101 1.27 7.29 -10.11
N LYS A 102 1.14 7.66 -11.39
CA LYS A 102 2.20 7.46 -12.39
C LYS A 102 3.50 8.13 -11.93
N LYS A 103 4.62 7.61 -12.42
CA LYS A 103 5.94 8.26 -12.32
C LYS A 103 5.84 9.71 -12.77
#